data_AF-A0A1Q5ZYA1-F1
#
_entry.id   AF-A0A1Q5ZYA1-F1
#
_cell.length_a   1.000
_cell.length_b   1.000
_cell.length_c   1.000
_cell.angle_alpha   90.00
_cell.angle_beta   90.00
_cell.angle_gamma   90.00
#
_symmetry.space_group_name_H-M   'P 1'
#
loop_
_entity.id
_entity.type
_entity.pdbx_description
1 polymer ?
#
loop_
_entity_poly.entity_id
_entity_poly.type
_entity_poly.pdbx_seq_one_letter_code
_entity_poly.pdbx_strand_id
1 'polypeptide(L)' 'MNNLINGEFNLSNESLKEDFSLLTQAFDAANTGIVLTDNRLPDNSIIYCNKAFEQMTG' A
#
# COMPACT_ATOMS: atom_id res chain seq x y z
N MET A 1 13.05 13.51 -4.87
CA MET A 1 14.14 12.51 -4.84
C MET A 1 13.74 11.48 -3.80
N ASN A 2 13.36 10.27 -4.22
CA ASN A 2 12.75 9.30 -3.31
C ASN A 2 13.84 8.65 -2.44
N ASN A 3 13.76 8.85 -1.12
CA ASN A 3 14.77 8.44 -0.15
C ASN A 3 14.54 6.99 0.33
N LEU A 4 14.68 6.02 -0.58
CA LEU A 4 14.78 4.61 -0.20
C LEU A 4 16.19 4.37 0.33
N ILE A 5 16.35 4.42 1.65
CA ILE A 5 17.61 4.07 2.33
C ILE A 5 17.41 2.70 2.96
N ASN A 6 18.16 1.70 2.50
CA ASN A 6 18.18 0.33 3.06
C ASN A 6 16.82 -0.40 3.12
N GLY A 7 15.86 -0.04 2.26
CA GLY A 7 14.52 -0.65 2.27
C GLY A 7 13.57 -0.06 3.32
N GLU A 8 14.00 0.95 4.07
CA GLU A 8 13.13 1.70 4.97
C GLU A 8 12.43 2.83 4.20
N PHE A 9 11.10 2.84 4.30
CA PHE A 9 10.27 3.87 3.68
C PHE A 9 10.10 5.05 4.64
N ASN A 10 10.88 6.11 4.43
CA ASN A 10 10.79 7.33 5.25
C ASN A 10 9.67 8.22 4.72
N LEU A 11 8.51 8.18 5.39
CA LEU A 11 7.40 9.11 5.17
C LEU A 11 7.79 10.50 5.70
N SER A 12 8.12 11.41 4.80
CA SER A 12 8.40 12.80 5.19
C SER A 12 7.12 13.63 5.12
N ASN A 13 6.85 14.48 6.12
CA ASN A 13 5.63 15.28 6.17
C ASN A 13 5.48 16.25 4.98
N GLU A 14 6.58 16.62 4.31
CA GLU A 14 6.56 17.50 3.14
C GLU A 14 6.22 16.75 1.82
N SER A 15 6.43 15.43 1.75
CA SER A 15 6.20 14.60 0.54
C SER A 15 5.18 13.48 0.71
N LEU A 16 4.36 13.47 1.76
CA LEU A 16 3.43 12.37 2.09
C LEU A 16 2.61 11.87 0.89
N LYS A 17 2.16 12.75 0.00
CA LYS A 17 1.38 12.37 -1.18
C LYS A 17 2.22 11.62 -2.22
N GLU A 18 3.45 12.07 -2.45
CA GLU A 18 4.39 11.44 -3.38
C GLU A 18 4.85 10.08 -2.83
N ASP A 19 5.16 10.04 -1.54
CA ASP A 19 5.53 8.83 -0.84
C ASP A 19 4.38 7.80 -0.89
N PHE A 20 3.16 8.22 -0.55
CA PHE A 20 2.00 7.32 -0.62
C PHE A 20 1.71 6.83 -2.05
N SER A 21 1.91 7.69 -3.05
CA SER A 21 1.79 7.30 -4.46
C SER A 21 2.83 6.25 -4.86
N LEU A 22 4.09 6.42 -4.44
CA LEU A 22 5.15 5.45 -4.71
C LEU A 22 4.89 4.11 -4.01
N LEU A 23 4.42 4.16 -2.76
CA LEU A 23 4.05 2.97 -1.99
C LEU A 23 2.90 2.21 -2.66
N THR A 24 1.87 2.93 -3.11
CA THR A 24 0.72 2.34 -3.82
C THR A 24 1.17 1.68 -5.14
N GLN A 25 2.07 2.32 -5.88
CA GLN A 25 2.65 1.74 -7.10
C GLN A 25 3.44 0.46 -6.81
N ALA A 26 4.19 0.42 -5.72
CA ALA A 26 4.93 -0.78 -5.32
C ALA A 26 3.98 -1.94 -4.93
N PHE A 27 2.88 -1.65 -4.24
CA PHE A 27 1.84 -2.63 -3.93
C PHE A 27 1.13 -3.15 -5.19
N ASP A 28 0.82 -2.28 -6.15
CA ASP A 28 0.18 -2.67 -7.41
C ASP A 28 1.12 -3.48 -8.33
N ALA A 29 2.43 -3.29 -8.22
CA ALA A 29 3.42 -4.06 -8.97
C ALA A 29 3.68 -5.45 -8.36
N ALA A 30 3.24 -5.69 -7.11
CA ALA A 30 3.41 -6.98 -6.45
C ALA A 30 2.46 -8.02 -7.06
N ASN A 31 2.99 -9.21 -7.35
CA ASN A 31 2.21 -10.33 -7.88
C ASN A 31 1.36 -11.06 -6.83
N THR A 32 1.46 -10.68 -5.56
CA THR A 32 0.69 -11.24 -4.45
C THR A 32 -0.45 -10.31 -4.08
N GLY A 33 -1.61 -10.86 -3.71
CA GLY A 33 -2.70 -10.06 -3.14
C GLY A 33 -2.29 -9.39 -1.83
N ILE A 34 -2.42 -8.07 -1.77
CA ILE A 34 -2.16 -7.24 -0.58
C ILE A 34 -3.47 -6.57 -0.19
N VAL A 35 -3.86 -6.71 1.07
CA VAL A 35 -5.01 -6.02 1.66
C VAL A 35 -4.61 -5.29 2.93
N LEU A 36 -5.17 -4.10 3.16
CA LEU A 36 -5.12 -3.44 4.45
C LEU A 36 -6.51 -3.47 5.07
N THR A 37 -6.58 -3.81 6.36
CA THR A 37 -7.82 -3.87 7.13
C THR A 37 -7.76 -2.90 8.29
N ASP A 38 -8.89 -2.27 8.63
CA ASP A 38 -9.00 -1.50 9.89
C ASP A 38 -9.61 -2.37 10.97
N ASN A 39 -8.84 -2.65 12.02
CA ASN A 39 -9.26 -3.49 13.15
C ASN A 39 -10.29 -2.80 14.07
N ARG A 40 -10.57 -1.51 13.86
CA ARG A 40 -11.60 -0.76 14.58
C ARG A 40 -12.96 -0.86 13.89
N LEU A 41 -13.00 -1.34 12.65
CA LEU A 41 -14.23 -1.58 11.92
C LEU A 41 -14.73 -3.01 12.16
N PRO A 42 -16.06 -3.24 12.11
CA PRO A 42 -16.61 -4.59 12.18
C PRO A 42 -15.96 -5.53 11.14
N ASP A 43 -15.81 -6.79 11.53
CA ASP A 43 -15.32 -7.88 10.68
C ASP A 43 -13.94 -7.66 10.02
N ASN A 44 -13.09 -6.81 10.59
CA ASN A 44 -11.79 -6.42 10.01
C ASN A 44 -11.93 -6.00 8.54
N SER A 45 -12.86 -5.07 8.30
CA SER A 45 -13.17 -4.58 6.96
C SER A 45 -11.91 -4.17 6.17
N ILE A 46 -11.81 -4.65 4.92
CA ILE A 46 -10.75 -4.29 3.98
C ILE A 46 -10.94 -2.83 3.57
N ILE A 47 -9.93 -1.99 3.82
CA ILE A 47 -9.90 -0.55 3.48
C ILE A 47 -9.02 -0.25 2.26
N TYR A 48 -8.21 -1.20 1.81
CA TYR A 48 -7.45 -1.16 0.56
C TYR A 48 -7.17 -2.59 0.07
N CYS A 49 -7.21 -2.78 -1.25
CA CYS A 49 -6.70 -3.97 -1.93
C CYS A 49 -5.91 -3.56 -3.17
N ASN A 50 -4.83 -4.29 -3.48
CA ASN A 50 -4.06 -4.06 -4.70
C ASN A 50 -4.68 -4.77 -5.91
N LYS A 51 -4.19 -4.42 -7.11
CA LYS A 51 -4.66 -5.06 -8.36
C LYS A 51 -4.49 -6.57 -8.41
N ALA A 52 -3.44 -7.11 -7.81
CA ALA A 52 -3.22 -8.55 -7.79
C ALA A 52 -4.32 -9.27 -6.98
N PHE A 53 -4.76 -8.68 -5.86
CA PHE A 53 -5.87 -9.22 -5.09
C PHE A 53 -7.17 -9.23 -5.92
N GLU A 54 -7.53 -8.09 -6.53
CA GLU A 54 -8.70 -7.98 -7.40
C GLU A 54 -8.69 -9.03 -8.52
N GLN A 55 -7.55 -9.22 -9.19
CA GLN A 55 -7.41 -10.20 -10.27
C GLN A 55 -7.53 -11.65 -9.79
N MET A 56 -7.04 -11.95 -8.59
CA MET A 56 -7.12 -13.30 -8.02
C MET A 56 -8.54 -13.65 -7.57
N THR A 57 -9.32 -12.67 -7.12
CA THR A 57 -10.66 -12.90 -6.56
C THR A 57 -11.78 -12.72 -7.58
N GLY A 58 -11.55 -11.98 -8.66
CA GLY A 58 -12.59 -11.55 -9.61
C GLY A 58 -13.44 -10.42 -9.05
#